data_AF-H2J841-F1
#
_entry.id   AF-H2J841-F1
#
_cell.length_a   1.000
_cell.length_b   1.000
_cell.length_c   1.000
_cell.angle_alpha   90.00
_cell.angle_beta   90.00
_cell.angle_gamma   90.00
#
_symmetry.space_group_name_H-M   'P 1'
#
loop_
_entity.id
_entity.type
_entity.pdbx_description
1 polymer ?
#
loop_
_entity_poly.entity_id
_entity_poly.type
_entity_poly.pdbx_seq_one_letter_code
_entity_poly.pdbx_strand_id
1 'polypeptide(L)' 'MGELEKLLERKKFLESEKEAIKKYMGPHEHDENLDKKWEEINKELEEIEKKIEELKKA' A
#
# COMPACT_ATOMS: atom_id res chain seq x y z
N MET A 1 -15.54 -4.62 -13.59
CA MET A 1 -15.04 -4.21 -12.26
C MET A 1 -15.30 -2.73 -12.07
N GLY A 2 -15.98 -2.38 -10.97
CA GLY A 2 -16.17 -0.98 -10.58
C GLY A 2 -14.84 -0.36 -10.13
N GLU A 3 -14.76 0.98 -10.12
CA GLU A 3 -13.58 1.70 -9.66
C GLU A 3 -13.23 1.37 -8.20
N LEU A 4 -14.25 1.27 -7.34
CA LEU A 4 -14.10 0.86 -5.94
C LEU A 4 -13.49 -0.54 -5.81
N GLU A 5 -13.91 -1.49 -6.65
CA GLU A 5 -13.41 -2.87 -6.63
C GLU A 5 -11.92 -2.92 -7.00
N LYS A 6 -11.52 -2.16 -8.03
CA LYS A 6 -10.11 -2.03 -8.43
C LYS A 6 -9.25 -1.42 -7.33
N LEU A 7 -9.75 -0.39 -6.66
CA LEU A 7 -9.06 0.26 -5.53
C LEU A 7 -8.89 -0.71 -4.35
N LEU A 8 -9.91 -1.52 -4.05
CA LEU A 8 -9.83 -2.54 -2.99
C LEU A 8 -8.82 -3.65 -3.33
N GLU A 9 -8.80 -4.13 -4.58
CA GLU A 9 -7.80 -5.10 -5.03
C GLU A 9 -6.38 -4.52 -4.95
N ARG A 10 -6.19 -3.27 -5.39
CA ARG A 10 -4.91 -2.58 -5.30
C ARG A 10 -4.46 -2.39 -3.86
N LYS A 11 -5.36 -1.96 -2.97
CA LYS A 11 -5.09 -1.84 -1.54
C LYS A 11 -4.59 -3.16 -0.95
N LYS A 12 -5.31 -4.26 -1.21
CA LYS A 12 -4.94 -5.59 -0.71
C LYS A 12 -3.57 -6.05 -1.21
N PHE A 13 -3.24 -5.76 -2.48
CA PHE A 13 -1.94 -6.04 -3.05
C PHE A 13 -0.83 -5.27 -2.34
N LEU A 14 -1.00 -3.95 -2.15
CA LEU A 14 -0.03 -3.09 -1.46
C LEU A 14 0.17 -3.46 0.01
N GLU A 15 -0.89 -3.82 0.72
CA GLU A 15 -0.79 -4.35 2.09
C GLU A 15 0.04 -5.64 2.13
N SER A 16 -0.14 -6.51 1.13
CA SER A 16 0.65 -7.74 1.01
C SER A 16 2.12 -7.47 0.70
N GLU A 17 2.41 -6.52 -0.20
CA GLU A 17 3.78 -6.07 -0.47
C GLU A 17 4.44 -5.44 0.76
N LYS A 18 3.70 -4.62 1.50
CA LYS A 18 4.18 -4.00 2.75
C LYS A 18 4.54 -5.07 3.77
N GLU A 19 3.68 -6.06 3.99
CA GLU A 19 3.97 -7.18 4.90
C GLU A 19 5.17 -8.02 4.44
N ALA A 20 5.38 -8.17 3.13
CA ALA A 20 6.58 -8.81 2.60
C ALA A 20 7.83 -7.98 2.95
N ILE A 21 7.83 -6.68 2.65
CA ILE A 21 8.95 -5.77 2.97
C ILE A 21 9.23 -5.78 4.47
N LYS A 22 8.21 -5.77 5.33
CA LYS A 22 8.37 -5.83 6.79
C LYS A 22 9.15 -7.06 7.23
N LYS A 23 8.86 -8.22 6.64
CA LYS A 23 9.55 -9.48 6.91
C LYS A 23 10.99 -9.45 6.39
N TYR A 24 11.24 -8.81 5.25
CA TYR A 24 12.57 -8.66 4.67
C TYR A 24 13.43 -7.59 5.36
N MET A 25 12.83 -6.52 5.89
CA MET A 25 13.53 -5.46 6.60
C MET A 25 14.11 -5.93 7.93
N GLY A 26 13.50 -6.89 8.64
CA GLY A 26 14.09 -7.40 9.89
C GLY A 26 15.55 -7.89 9.72
N PRO A 27 15.85 -8.71 8.71
CA PRO A 27 17.23 -9.07 8.34
C PRO A 27 18.05 -7.98 7.63
N HIS A 28 17.40 -6.97 7.06
CA HIS A 28 18.01 -5.96 6.17
C HIS A 28 17.62 -4.52 6.57
N GLU A 29 17.66 -4.20 7.86
CA GLU A 29 17.11 -2.95 8.45
C GLU A 29 17.74 -1.65 7.93
N HIS A 30 18.83 -1.75 7.16
CA HIS A 30 19.55 -0.62 6.57
C HIS A 30 19.48 -0.57 5.04
N ASP A 31 18.58 -1.33 4.41
CA ASP A 31 18.40 -1.26 2.96
C ASP A 31 17.56 -0.03 2.58
N GLU A 32 18.23 1.04 2.15
CA GLU A 32 17.61 2.29 1.69
C GLU A 32 16.57 2.08 0.58
N ASN A 33 16.67 1.01 -0.23
CA ASN A 33 15.66 0.71 -1.25
C ASN A 33 14.39 0.15 -0.63
N LEU A 34 14.50 -0.68 0.42
CA LEU A 34 13.35 -1.17 1.17
C LEU A 34 12.64 -0.04 1.90
N ASP A 35 13.39 0.90 2.49
CA ASP A 35 12.82 2.09 3.12
C ASP A 35 12.06 2.97 2.13
N LYS A 36 12.66 3.27 0.97
CA LYS A 36 11.99 4.02 -0.10
C LYS A 36 10.72 3.33 -0.58
N LYS A 37 10.80 2.02 -0.85
CA LYS A 37 9.64 1.25 -1.30
C LYS A 37 8.55 1.19 -0.23
N TRP A 38 8.92 1.12 1.05
CA TRP A 38 7.99 1.18 2.18
C TRP A 38 7.26 2.53 2.23
N GLU A 39 7.98 3.64 2.10
CA GLU A 39 7.38 4.98 2.05
C GLU A 39 6.44 5.15 0.85
N GLU A 40 6.84 4.69 -0.33
CA GLU A 40 6.01 4.73 -1.54
C GLU A 40 4.69 3.96 -1.36
N ILE A 41 4.76 2.74 -0.83
CA ILE A 41 3.57 1.92 -0.55
C ILE A 41 2.66 2.61 0.46
N ASN A 42 3.21 3.24 1.51
CA ASN A 42 2.40 3.96 2.49
C ASN A 42 1.66 5.15 1.87
N LYS A 43 2.34 5.94 1.02
CA LYS A 43 1.71 7.07 0.33
C LYS A 43 0.60 6.60 -0.58
N GLU A 44 0.83 5.54 -1.36
CA GLU A 44 -0.18 4.99 -2.26
C GLU A 44 -1.39 4.42 -1.50
N LEU A 45 -1.16 3.73 -0.37
CA LEU A 45 -2.24 3.26 0.50
C LEU A 45 -3.10 4.40 1.03
N GLU A 46 -2.48 5.49 1.49
CA GLU A 46 -3.20 6.67 1.99
C GLU A 46 -4.07 7.31 0.89
N GLU A 47 -3.54 7.43 -0.33
CA GLU A 47 -4.32 7.95 -1.47
C GLU A 47 -5.49 7.04 -1.84
N ILE A 48 -5.28 5.72 -1.84
CA ILE A 48 -6.33 4.75 -2.13
C ILE A 48 -7.42 4.81 -1.07
N GLU A 49 -7.06 4.93 0.21
CA GLU A 49 -8.02 5.07 1.30
C GLU A 49 -8.88 6.32 1.15
N LYS A 50 -8.28 7.47 0.81
CA LYS A 50 -9.02 8.71 0.52
C LYS A 50 -10.00 8.52 -0.63
N LYS A 51 -9.57 7.94 -1.75
CA LYS A 51 -10.44 7.68 -2.91
C LYS A 51 -11.57 6.72 -2.57
N ILE A 52 -11.30 5.66 -1.80
CA ILE A 52 -12.34 4.74 -1.33
C ILE A 52 -13.35 5.46 -0.44
N GLU A 53 -12.89 6.33 0.45
CA GLU A 53 -13.77 7.11 1.32
C GLU A 53 -14.67 8.07 0.52
N GLU A 54 -14.10 8.77 -0.46
CA GLU A 54 -14.84 9.63 -1.39
C GLU A 54 -15.90 8.84 -2.16
N LEU A 55 -15.54 7.69 -2.73
CA LEU A 55 -16.47 6.82 -3.46
C LEU A 55 -17.56 6.19 -2.59
N LYS A 56 -17.32 6.01 -1.29
CA LYS A 56 -18.32 5.52 -0.34
C LYS A 56 -19.28 6.61 0.15
N LYS A 57 -18.85 7.88 0.09
CA LYS A 57 -19.64 9.06 0.47
C LYS A 57 -20.44 9.65 -0.69
N ALA A 58 -20.03 9.37 -1.93
CA ALA A 58 -20.74 9.69 -3.17
C ALA A 58 -21.96 8.79 -3.38
#